data_AF-A0A349LPT4-F1
#
_entry.id   AF-A0A349LPT4-F1
#
_cell.length_a   1.000
_cell.length_b   1.000
_cell.length_c   1.000
_cell.angle_alpha   90.00
_cell.angle_beta   90.00
_cell.angle_gamma   90.00
#
_symmetry.space_group_name_H-M   'P 1'
#
loop_
_entity.id
_entity.type
_entity.pdbx_description
1 polymer ?
#
loop_
_entity_poly.entity_id
_entity_poly.type
_entity_poly.pdbx_seq_one_letter_code
_entity_poly.pdbx_strand_id
1 'polypeptide(L)'
;MKYSIEELQTAYQQLTQQQRPWIAFGGAIGGAMPAAALYVVFATMGGMYLWMLLLPAAIMGWFARFAGAPYQLKARLPVGVLAAALHLLGCWLLQLSPLAYLLAPVCAVVAMSCAKIKLSMLQQHALLQAHLGKLALPQSTR
;
A
#
# COMPACT_ATOMS: atom_id res chain seq x y z
N MET A 1 21.47 16.04 -14.33
CA MET A 1 22.43 15.71 -13.25
C MET A 1 22.95 14.31 -13.49
N LYS A 2 24.26 14.08 -13.36
CA LYS A 2 24.89 12.77 -13.51
C LYS A 2 25.26 12.29 -12.10
N TYR A 3 24.59 11.26 -11.60
CA TYR A 3 24.85 10.68 -10.28
C TYR A 3 26.06 9.74 -10.34
N SER A 4 26.82 9.64 -9.25
CA SER A 4 27.93 8.68 -9.17
C SER A 4 27.39 7.24 -8.98
N ILE A 5 28.19 6.24 -9.36
CA ILE A 5 27.80 4.83 -9.16
C ILE A 5 27.64 4.52 -7.66
N GLU A 6 28.52 5.08 -6.83
CA GLU A 6 28.50 4.91 -5.37
C GLU A 6 27.24 5.51 -4.73
N GLU A 7 26.80 6.69 -5.19
CA GLU A 7 25.55 7.32 -4.75
C GLU A 7 24.34 6.46 -5.10
N LEU A 8 24.32 5.89 -6.31
CA LEU A 8 23.23 5.03 -6.76
C LEU A 8 23.19 3.70 -5.99
N GLN A 9 24.35 3.10 -5.71
CA GLN A 9 24.42 1.89 -4.88
C GLN A 9 23.92 2.16 -3.46
N THR A 10 24.36 3.26 -2.86
CA THR A 10 23.95 3.65 -1.50
C THR A 10 22.44 3.91 -1.45
N ALA A 11 21.89 4.64 -2.43
CA ALA A 11 20.46 4.91 -2.51
C ALA A 11 19.63 3.62 -2.69
N TYR A 12 20.13 2.66 -3.47
CA TYR A 12 19.48 1.35 -3.64
C TYR A 12 19.49 0.53 -2.35
N GLN A 13 20.63 0.47 -1.67
CA GLN A 13 20.77 -0.25 -0.39
C GLN A 13 19.86 0.33 0.67
N GLN A 14 19.86 1.66 0.84
CA GLN A 14 18.96 2.35 1.76
C GLN A 14 17.49 2.06 1.45
N LEU A 15 17.10 2.10 0.16
CA LEU A 15 15.73 1.82 -0.25
C LEU A 15 15.31 0.38 0.06
N THR A 16 16.21 -0.57 -0.13
CA THR A 16 15.96 -1.99 0.14
C THR A 16 15.88 -2.28 1.64
N GLN A 17 16.77 -1.66 2.45
CA GLN A 17 16.75 -1.78 3.91
C GLN A 17 15.52 -1.11 4.55
N GLN A 18 15.01 -0.03 3.96
CA GLN A 18 13.80 0.64 4.42
C GLN A 18 12.53 -0.16 4.14
N GLN A 19 12.51 -0.96 3.06
CA GLN A 19 11.34 -1.77 2.74
C GLN A 19 11.20 -2.91 3.75
N ARG A 20 10.10 -2.90 4.51
CA ARG A 20 9.75 -3.95 5.47
C ARG A 20 8.35 -4.49 5.17
N PRO A 21 8.20 -5.47 4.26
CA PRO A 21 6.89 -5.94 3.79
C PRO A 21 5.99 -6.47 4.91
N TRP A 22 6.55 -7.25 5.83
CA TRP A 22 5.82 -7.81 6.96
C TRP A 22 5.33 -6.73 7.93
N ILE A 23 6.13 -5.67 8.15
CA ILE A 23 5.73 -4.55 8.98
C ILE A 23 4.68 -3.69 8.26
N ALA A 24 4.77 -3.52 6.93
CA ALA A 24 3.73 -2.85 6.15
C ALA A 24 2.39 -3.59 6.25
N PHE A 25 2.41 -4.92 6.17
CA PHE A 25 1.23 -5.75 6.37
C PHE A 25 0.66 -5.60 7.79
N GLY A 26 1.51 -5.65 8.83
CA GLY A 26 1.11 -5.36 10.21
C GLY A 26 0.52 -3.96 10.38
N GLY A 27 1.09 -2.96 9.71
CA GLY A 27 0.55 -1.60 9.65
C GLY A 27 -0.85 -1.56 9.04
N ALA A 28 -1.08 -2.29 7.94
CA ALA A 28 -2.40 -2.39 7.32
C ALA A 28 -3.44 -3.04 8.26
N ILE A 29 -3.04 -4.05 9.05
CA ILE A 29 -3.89 -4.64 10.10
C ILE A 29 -4.19 -3.58 11.17
N GLY A 30 -3.19 -2.83 11.64
CA GLY A 30 -3.41 -1.72 12.58
C GLY A 30 -4.37 -0.65 12.03
N GLY A 31 -4.25 -0.33 10.74
CA GLY A 31 -5.15 0.58 10.03
C GLY A 31 -6.55 0.01 9.79
N ALA A 32 -6.74 -1.31 9.88
CA ALA A 32 -8.05 -1.94 9.71
C ALA A 32 -9.01 -1.56 10.85
N MET A 33 -8.51 -1.28 12.05
CA MET A 33 -9.34 -0.88 13.19
C MET A 33 -10.05 0.48 12.96
N PRO A 34 -9.35 1.60 12.68
CA PRO A 34 -10.01 2.85 12.34
C PRO A 34 -10.80 2.76 11.02
N ALA A 35 -10.37 1.93 10.06
CA ALA A 35 -11.11 1.67 8.83
C ALA A 35 -12.45 0.95 9.09
N ALA A 36 -12.49 0.00 10.01
CA ALA A 36 -13.71 -0.69 10.44
C ALA A 36 -14.66 0.26 11.19
N ALA A 37 -14.11 1.14 12.04
CA ALA A 37 -14.90 2.16 12.73
C ALA A 37 -15.64 3.08 11.76
N LEU A 38 -15.05 3.42 10.61
CA LEU A 38 -15.74 4.18 9.57
C LEU A 38 -16.98 3.47 9.02
N TYR A 39 -16.94 2.14 8.82
CA TYR A 39 -18.12 1.41 8.40
C TYR A 39 -19.25 1.49 9.43
N VAL A 40 -18.91 1.46 10.73
CA VAL A 40 -19.91 1.67 11.79
C VAL A 40 -20.50 3.09 11.72
N VAL A 41 -19.67 4.11 11.54
CA VAL A 41 -20.14 5.50 11.36
C VAL A 41 -21.06 5.59 10.14
N PHE A 42 -20.69 4.99 9.01
CA PHE A 42 -21.51 4.98 7.80
C PHE A 42 -22.88 4.33 8.02
N ALA A 43 -22.95 3.28 8.85
CA ALA A 43 -24.22 2.65 9.22
C ALA A 43 -25.17 3.65 9.92
N THR A 44 -24.63 4.58 10.70
CA THR A 44 -25.43 5.55 11.48
C THR A 44 -25.85 6.79 10.69
N MET A 45 -25.25 7.05 9.52
CA MET A 45 -25.50 8.27 8.74
C MET A 45 -26.80 8.26 7.92
N GLY A 46 -27.51 7.12 7.85
CA GLY A 46 -28.76 6.98 7.09
C GLY A 46 -28.61 7.04 5.57
N GLY A 47 -27.40 7.23 5.06
CA GLY A 47 -27.04 7.24 3.66
C GLY A 47 -25.55 7.48 3.46
N MET A 48 -24.98 6.96 2.37
CA MET A 48 -23.57 7.16 2.05
C MET A 48 -23.34 7.24 0.55
N TYR A 49 -22.38 8.06 0.15
CA TYR A 49 -21.93 8.09 -1.24
C TYR A 49 -20.97 6.93 -1.52
N LEU A 50 -21.05 6.34 -2.70
CA LEU A 50 -20.20 5.20 -3.10
C LEU A 50 -18.70 5.48 -2.95
N TRP A 51 -18.24 6.71 -3.21
CA TRP A 51 -16.83 7.08 -3.07
C TRP A 51 -16.32 7.02 -1.62
N MET A 52 -17.20 7.18 -0.63
CA MET A 52 -16.83 7.11 0.80
C MET A 52 -16.38 5.70 1.20
N LEU A 53 -16.83 4.67 0.47
CA LEU A 53 -16.39 3.28 0.68
C LEU A 53 -14.92 3.04 0.32
N LEU A 54 -14.28 3.98 -0.38
CA LEU A 54 -12.86 3.94 -0.69
C LEU A 54 -11.99 4.42 0.48
N LEU A 55 -12.56 5.20 1.42
CA LEU A 55 -11.85 5.81 2.53
C LEU A 55 -11.23 4.78 3.50
N PRO A 56 -11.95 3.70 3.91
CA PRO A 56 -11.36 2.63 4.73
C PRO A 56 -10.11 2.00 4.08
N ALA A 57 -10.15 1.75 2.78
CA ALA A 57 -9.02 1.20 2.03
C ALA A 57 -7.83 2.17 1.98
N ALA A 58 -8.09 3.47 1.80
CA ALA A 58 -7.06 4.50 1.81
C ALA A 58 -6.35 4.59 3.19
N ILE A 59 -7.10 4.50 4.29
CA ILE A 59 -6.54 4.49 5.66
C ILE A 59 -5.63 3.29 5.85
N MET A 60 -6.06 2.09 5.48
CA MET A 60 -5.22 0.89 5.60
C MET A 60 -3.93 1.02 4.80
N GLY A 61 -4.01 1.51 3.56
CA GLY A 61 -2.83 1.78 2.74
C GLY A 61 -1.89 2.80 3.39
N TRP A 62 -2.44 3.88 3.93
CA TRP A 62 -1.67 4.92 4.61
C TRP A 62 -0.93 4.43 5.85
N PHE A 63 -1.56 3.58 6.68
CA PHE A 63 -0.90 2.94 7.80
C PHE A 63 0.21 1.98 7.34
N ALA A 64 -0.04 1.18 6.29
CA ALA A 64 0.97 0.31 5.72
C ALA A 64 2.20 1.08 5.22
N ARG A 65 1.96 2.25 4.61
CA ARG A 65 3.01 3.17 4.16
C ARG A 65 3.89 3.63 5.31
N PHE A 66 3.30 4.05 6.42
CA PHE A 66 4.05 4.53 7.57
C PHE A 66 4.81 3.44 8.30
N ALA A 67 4.25 2.23 8.38
CA ALA A 67 4.84 1.15 9.15
C ALA A 67 6.02 0.48 8.42
N GLY A 68 5.89 0.19 7.12
CA GLY A 68 6.89 -0.63 6.41
C GLY A 68 7.42 -0.05 5.10
N ALA A 69 7.03 1.18 4.75
CA ALA A 69 7.54 1.92 3.59
C ALA A 69 7.63 1.12 2.27
N PRO A 70 6.59 0.36 1.87
CA PRO A 70 6.70 -0.52 0.71
C PRO A 70 6.75 0.27 -0.60
N TYR A 71 7.71 -0.05 -1.46
CA TYR A 71 7.80 0.53 -2.81
C TYR A 71 7.50 -0.49 -3.91
N GLN A 72 7.90 -1.75 -3.72
CA GLN A 72 7.64 -2.83 -4.68
C GLN A 72 6.16 -3.22 -4.71
N LEU A 73 5.67 -3.68 -5.86
CA LEU A 73 4.29 -4.16 -5.98
C LEU A 73 4.04 -5.42 -5.13
N LYS A 74 5.01 -6.35 -5.12
CA LYS A 74 4.91 -7.61 -4.35
C LYS A 74 4.69 -7.37 -2.84
N ALA A 75 5.34 -6.35 -2.28
CA ALA A 75 5.16 -5.97 -0.87
C ALA A 75 3.80 -5.30 -0.59
N ARG A 76 3.15 -4.72 -1.61
CA ARG A 76 1.88 -3.99 -1.48
C ARG A 76 0.66 -4.87 -1.73
N LEU A 77 0.81 -5.96 -2.50
CA LEU A 77 -0.25 -6.92 -2.79
C LEU A 77 -1.01 -7.41 -1.55
N PRO A 78 -0.35 -7.85 -0.46
CA PRO A 78 -1.03 -8.29 0.76
C PRO A 78 -1.92 -7.19 1.38
N VAL A 79 -1.49 -5.93 1.32
CA VAL A 79 -2.27 -4.78 1.80
C VAL A 79 -3.54 -4.60 0.97
N GLY A 80 -3.43 -4.74 -0.35
CA GLY A 80 -4.57 -4.68 -1.27
C GLY A 80 -5.59 -5.78 -1.01
N VAL A 81 -5.13 -7.02 -0.80
CA VAL A 81 -5.99 -8.16 -0.48
C VAL A 81 -6.73 -7.94 0.84
N LEU A 82 -6.03 -7.46 1.87
CA LEU A 82 -6.63 -7.17 3.17
C LEU A 82 -7.70 -6.07 3.07
N ALA A 83 -7.45 -5.01 2.30
CA ALA A 83 -8.41 -3.94 2.08
C ALA A 83 -9.65 -4.40 1.30
N ALA A 84 -9.48 -5.25 0.28
CA ALA A 84 -10.61 -5.85 -0.42
C ALA A 84 -11.45 -6.74 0.51
N ALA A 85 -10.80 -7.57 1.33
CA ALA A 85 -11.50 -8.41 2.29
C ALA A 85 -12.30 -7.58 3.30
N LEU A 86 -11.68 -6.53 3.87
CA LEU A 86 -12.37 -5.62 4.79
C LEU A 86 -13.55 -4.92 4.10
N HIS A 87 -13.40 -4.52 2.84
CA HIS A 87 -14.48 -3.91 2.08
C HIS A 87 -15.67 -4.85 1.84
N LEU A 88 -15.41 -6.11 1.49
CA LEU A 88 -16.46 -7.13 1.35
C LEU A 88 -17.19 -7.36 2.67
N LEU A 89 -16.45 -7.43 3.78
CA LEU A 89 -17.04 -7.55 5.12
C LEU A 89 -17.88 -6.31 5.48
N GLY A 90 -17.40 -5.11 5.17
CA GLY A 90 -18.14 -3.87 5.37
C GLY A 90 -19.42 -3.81 4.55
N CYS A 91 -19.38 -4.24 3.28
CA CYS A 91 -20.57 -4.33 2.42
C CYS A 91 -21.60 -5.32 2.99
N TRP A 92 -21.14 -6.45 3.51
CA TRP A 92 -21.99 -7.46 4.15
C TRP A 92 -22.64 -6.92 5.43
N LEU A 93 -21.85 -6.29 6.30
CA LEU A 93 -22.32 -5.68 7.55
C LEU A 93 -23.38 -4.59 7.29
N LEU A 94 -23.17 -3.77 6.27
CA LEU A 94 -24.07 -2.66 5.89
C LEU A 94 -25.22 -3.08 4.98
N GLN A 95 -25.29 -4.36 4.60
CA GLN A 95 -26.31 -4.90 3.66
C GLN A 95 -26.39 -4.08 2.36
N LEU A 96 -25.25 -3.66 1.82
CA LEU A 96 -25.20 -2.84 0.61
C LEU A 96 -25.62 -3.63 -0.63
N SER A 97 -25.97 -2.90 -1.70
CA SER A 97 -26.34 -3.50 -2.97
C SER A 97 -25.18 -4.29 -3.59
N PRO A 98 -25.44 -5.31 -4.43
CA PRO A 98 -24.40 -6.10 -5.09
C PRO A 98 -23.38 -5.26 -5.88
N LEU A 99 -23.79 -4.10 -6.40
CA LEU A 99 -22.90 -3.16 -7.09
C LEU A 99 -21.78 -2.63 -6.19
N ALA A 100 -22.03 -2.47 -4.88
CA ALA A 100 -21.00 -2.03 -3.94
C ALA A 100 -19.87 -3.06 -3.81
N TYR A 101 -20.17 -4.36 -3.86
CA TYR A 101 -19.18 -5.42 -3.76
C TYR A 101 -18.18 -5.41 -4.94
N LEU A 102 -18.60 -4.92 -6.10
CA LEU A 102 -17.72 -4.77 -7.27
C LEU A 102 -16.63 -3.71 -7.07
N LEU A 103 -16.72 -2.89 -6.02
CA LEU A 103 -15.66 -1.96 -5.64
C LEU A 103 -14.50 -2.63 -4.89
N ALA A 104 -14.60 -3.89 -4.47
CA ALA A 104 -13.50 -4.62 -3.82
C ALA A 104 -12.15 -4.53 -4.56
N PRO A 105 -12.05 -4.79 -5.88
CA PRO A 105 -10.80 -4.60 -6.62
C PRO A 105 -10.35 -3.14 -6.66
N VAL A 106 -11.27 -2.18 -6.70
CA VAL A 106 -10.95 -0.74 -6.66
C VAL A 106 -10.35 -0.39 -5.29
N CYS A 107 -10.96 -0.86 -4.20
CA CYS A 107 -10.44 -0.71 -2.84
C CYS A 107 -9.05 -1.33 -2.68
N ALA A 108 -8.79 -2.51 -3.26
CA ALA A 108 -7.45 -3.09 -3.28
C ALA A 108 -6.43 -2.16 -3.96
N VAL A 109 -6.77 -1.62 -5.15
CA VAL A 109 -5.90 -0.70 -5.89
C VAL A 109 -5.67 0.60 -5.12
N VAL A 110 -6.71 1.15 -4.49
CA VAL A 110 -6.61 2.35 -3.64
C VAL A 110 -5.65 2.10 -2.48
N ALA A 111 -5.82 1.00 -1.73
CA ALA A 111 -4.93 0.66 -0.62
C ALA A 111 -3.48 0.45 -1.09
N MET A 112 -3.26 -0.29 -2.18
CA MET A 112 -1.93 -0.49 -2.76
C MET A 112 -1.28 0.81 -3.25
N SER A 113 -2.08 1.77 -3.70
CA SER A 113 -1.61 3.07 -4.17
C SER A 113 -1.24 3.96 -2.98
N CYS A 114 -2.10 4.02 -1.96
CA CYS A 114 -1.85 4.77 -0.72
C CYS A 114 -0.69 4.19 0.09
N ALA A 115 -0.44 2.88 0.01
CA ALA A 115 0.70 2.21 0.64
C ALA A 115 2.06 2.57 0.03
N LYS A 116 2.08 3.03 -1.23
CA LYS A 116 3.33 3.29 -1.95
C LYS A 116 4.04 4.53 -1.39
N ILE A 117 5.31 4.37 -1.03
CA ILE A 117 6.17 5.53 -0.73
C ILE A 117 6.57 6.30 -2.00
N LYS A 118 6.76 7.61 -1.87
CA LYS A 118 7.34 8.43 -2.94
C LYS A 118 8.85 8.21 -2.97
N LEU A 119 9.37 7.82 -4.13
CA LEU A 119 10.80 7.64 -4.35
C LEU A 119 11.42 8.96 -4.84
N SER A 120 12.59 9.31 -4.31
CA SER A 120 13.38 10.43 -4.82
C SER A 120 13.92 10.14 -6.24
N MET A 121 14.29 11.17 -7.00
CA MET A 121 14.86 11.00 -8.34
C MET A 121 16.12 10.12 -8.33
N LEU A 122 16.96 10.25 -7.29
CA LEU A 122 18.13 9.41 -7.07
C LEU A 122 17.74 7.94 -6.87
N GLN A 123 16.77 7.66 -6.01
CA GLN A 123 16.28 6.29 -5.76
C GLN A 123 15.65 5.66 -7.01
N GLN A 124 14.93 6.44 -7.82
CA GLN A 124 14.36 5.97 -9.08
C GLN A 124 15.45 5.59 -10.09
N HIS A 125 16.49 6.42 -10.24
CA HIS A 125 17.63 6.13 -11.10
C HIS A 125 18.41 4.91 -10.61
N ALA A 126 18.59 4.78 -9.29
CA ALA A 126 19.24 3.63 -8.68
C ALA A 126 18.48 2.33 -8.96
N LEU A 127 17.14 2.35 -8.81
CA LEU A 127 16.27 1.22 -9.16
C LEU A 127 16.36 0.84 -10.64
N LEU A 128 16.38 1.83 -11.54
CA LEU A 128 16.49 1.59 -12.97
C LEU A 128 17.85 0.96 -13.33
N GLN A 129 18.96 1.51 -12.82
CA GLN A 129 20.29 0.96 -13.10
C GLN A 129 20.50 -0.43 -12.48
N ALA A 130 19.93 -0.68 -11.30
CA ALA A 130 19.87 -2.02 -10.71
C ALA A 130 19.13 -3.00 -11.63
N HIS A 131 17.98 -2.60 -12.19
CA HIS A 131 17.20 -3.46 -13.09
C HIS A 131 17.93 -3.75 -14.42
N LEU A 132 18.76 -2.82 -14.88
CA LEU A 132 19.61 -2.98 -16.06
C LEU A 132 20.90 -3.77 -15.78
N GLY A 133 21.12 -4.24 -14.54
CA GLY A 133 22.32 -4.98 -14.15
C GLY A 133 23.60 -4.14 -14.10
N LYS A 134 23.49 -2.81 -14.09
CA LYS A 134 24.64 -1.89 -14.13
C LYS A 134 25.20 -1.55 -12.74
N LEU A 135 24.50 -1.92 -11.68
CA LEU A 135 24.97 -1.78 -10.31
C LEU A 135 25.48 -3.12 -9.81
N ALA A 136 26.70 -3.16 -9.29
CA ALA A 136 27.18 -4.30 -8.51
C ALA A 136 26.40 -4.31 -7.19
N LEU A 137 25.33 -5.10 -7.14
CA LEU A 137 24.49 -5.24 -5.96
C LEU A 137 25.08 -6.33 -5.07
N PRO A 138 25.18 -6.13 -3.74
CA PRO A 138 25.33 -7.26 -2.84
C PRO A 138 24.17 -8.21 -3.10
N GLN A 139 24.44 -9.50 -3.25
CA GLN A 139 23.39 -10.49 -3.53
C GLN A 139 22.31 -10.40 -2.45
N SER A 140 21.15 -9.85 -2.81
CA SER A 140 19.95 -9.89 -1.98
C SER A 140 19.57 -11.36 -1.86
N THR A 141 19.87 -11.98 -0.72
CA THR A 141 19.32 -13.28 -0.32
C THR A 141 17.82 -13.24 -0.56
N ARG A 142 17.38 -14.12 -1.47
CA ARG A 142 15.98 -14.24 -1.92
C ARG A 142 15.07 -14.63 -0.77
#